data_AF-A0A139AN67-F1
#
_entry.id   AF-A0A139AN67-F1
#
_cell.length_a   1.000
_cell.length_b   1.000
_cell.length_c   1.000
_cell.angle_alpha   90.00
_cell.angle_beta   90.00
_cell.angle_gamma   90.00
#
_symmetry.space_group_name_H-M   'P 1'
#
loop_
_entity.id
_entity.type
_entity.pdbx_description
1 polymer ?
#
loop_
_entity_poly.entity_id
_entity_poly.type
_entity_poly.pdbx_seq_one_letter_code
_entity_poly.pdbx_strand_id
1 'polypeptide(L)'
;MIVKTQFSPYKVATYVWFDTLLETVSALFAYLFVSVFGWTFVAWSFASVGLLGTALSIFLVFRANTSFARWGEAAQTWANITTALGFSDG
;
A
#
# COMPACT_ATOMS: atom_id res chain seq x y z
N MET A 1 4.77 -1.18 19.29
CA MET A 1 5.17 -0.31 18.17
C MET A 1 6.69 -0.30 18.03
N ILE A 2 7.24 -0.97 17.02
CA ILE A 2 8.63 -0.75 16.63
C ILE A 2 8.63 0.58 15.90
N VAL A 3 8.90 1.66 16.63
CA VAL A 3 9.18 2.97 16.07
C VAL A 3 10.52 2.82 15.35
N LYS A 4 10.51 2.50 14.05
CA LYS A 4 11.73 2.66 13.25
C LYS A 4 11.95 4.16 13.05
N THR A 5 12.90 4.71 13.80
CA THR A 5 13.28 6.13 13.85
C THR A 5 13.85 6.66 12.53
N GLN A 6 14.07 5.80 11.53
CA GLN A 6 14.65 6.14 10.23
C GLN A 6 13.73 5.62 9.12
N PHE A 7 12.79 6.46 8.68
CA PHE A 7 12.03 6.21 7.45
C PHE A 7 12.97 6.43 6.26
N SER A 8 13.48 5.34 5.68
CA SER A 8 14.30 5.41 4.46
C SER A 8 13.40 5.19 3.24
N PRO A 9 13.13 6.21 2.40
CA PRO A 9 12.27 6.07 1.22
C PRO A 9 12.77 5.02 0.23
N TYR A 10 14.10 4.80 0.18
CA TYR A 10 14.72 3.76 -0.64
C TYR A 10 14.25 2.33 -0.32
N LYS A 11 14.00 2.00 0.96
CA LYS A 11 13.50 0.67 1.34
C LYS A 11 12.05 0.44 0.92
N VAL A 12 11.25 1.51 0.93
CA VAL A 12 9.89 1.45 0.43
C VAL A 12 9.92 1.28 -1.09
N ALA A 13 10.77 2.04 -1.78
CA ALA A 13 10.95 1.93 -3.22
C ALA A 13 11.33 0.50 -3.63
N THR A 14 12.24 -0.18 -2.93
CA THR A 14 12.58 -1.59 -3.22
C THR A 14 11.44 -2.58 -2.95
N TYR A 15 10.37 -2.19 -2.25
CA TYR A 15 9.21 -3.04 -2.03
C TYR A 15 8.16 -2.86 -3.13
N VAL A 16 7.95 -1.62 -3.60
CA VAL A 16 6.93 -1.28 -4.62
C VAL A 16 7.48 -1.12 -6.03
N TRP A 17 8.79 -1.29 -6.24
CA TRP A 17 9.45 -0.99 -7.51
C TRP A 17 8.81 -1.70 -8.71
N PHE A 18 8.37 -2.95 -8.54
CA PHE A 18 7.78 -3.72 -9.63
C PHE A 18 6.43 -3.12 -10.05
N ASP A 19 5.59 -2.79 -9.08
CA ASP A 19 4.29 -2.15 -9.31
C ASP A 19 4.48 -0.77 -9.96
N THR A 20 5.40 0.04 -9.44
CA THR A 20 5.70 1.38 -9.98
C THR A 20 6.27 1.31 -11.41
N LEU A 21 7.14 0.34 -11.70
CA LEU A 21 7.69 0.14 -13.03
C LEU A 21 6.60 -0.28 -14.02
N LEU A 22 5.74 -1.21 -13.62
CA LEU A 22 4.62 -1.67 -14.44
C LEU A 22 3.62 -0.54 -14.73
N GLU A 23 3.33 0.31 -13.75
CA GLU A 23 2.52 1.52 -13.92
C GLU A 23 3.16 2.51 -14.90
N THR A 24 4.47 2.75 -14.76
CA THR A 24 5.20 3.67 -15.64
C THR A 24 5.22 3.16 -17.09
N VAL A 25 5.47 1.87 -17.27
CA VAL A 25 5.48 1.21 -18.58
C VAL A 25 4.08 1.24 -19.21
N SER A 26 3.03 0.95 -18.44
CA SER A 26 1.66 0.99 -18.95
C SER A 26 1.22 2.41 -19.34
N ALA A 27 1.60 3.43 -18.56
CA ALA A 27 1.37 4.83 -18.89
C ALA A 27 2.11 5.26 -20.17
N LEU A 28 3.36 4.81 -20.34
CA LEU A 28 4.14 5.06 -21.56
C LEU A 28 3.45 4.44 -22.79
N PHE A 29 2.96 3.20 -22.70
CA PHE A 29 2.21 2.57 -23.78
C PHE A 29 0.93 3.34 -24.12
N ALA A 30 0.16 3.75 -23.12
CA ALA A 30 -1.05 4.55 -23.34
C ALA A 30 -0.74 5.86 -24.09
N TYR A 31 0.34 6.55 -23.70
CA TYR A 31 0.80 7.75 -24.40
C TYR A 31 1.20 7.45 -25.86
N LEU A 32 2.01 6.41 -26.09
CA LEU A 32 2.44 6.06 -27.44
C LEU A 32 1.26 5.70 -28.35
N PHE A 33 0.32 4.86 -27.88
CA PHE A 33 -0.83 4.45 -28.68
C PHE A 33 -1.72 5.62 -29.08
N VAL A 34 -2.01 6.55 -28.16
CA VAL A 34 -2.91 7.67 -28.46
C VAL A 34 -2.18 8.79 -29.19
N SER A 35 -1.01 9.22 -28.72
CA SER A 35 -0.32 10.42 -29.23
C SER A 35 0.56 10.15 -30.45
N VAL A 36 1.14 8.96 -30.59
CA VAL A 36 2.03 8.64 -31.73
C VAL A 36 1.28 7.87 -32.82
N PHE A 37 0.51 6.86 -32.44
CA PHE A 37 -0.21 6.01 -33.39
C PHE A 37 -1.63 6.50 -33.72
N GLY A 38 -2.16 7.47 -32.96
CA GLY A 38 -3.50 8.02 -33.18
C GLY A 38 -4.64 7.04 -32.86
N TRP A 39 -4.37 5.99 -32.07
CA TRP A 39 -5.34 4.93 -31.77
C TRP A 39 -6.30 5.36 -30.66
N THR A 40 -7.32 6.13 -31.05
CA THR A 40 -8.35 6.63 -30.13
C THR A 40 -9.32 5.55 -29.63
N PHE A 41 -9.40 4.40 -30.31
CA PHE A 41 -10.24 3.27 -29.85
C PHE A 41 -9.75 2.65 -28.54
N VAL A 42 -8.48 2.84 -28.18
CA VAL A 42 -7.87 2.36 -26.92
C VAL A 42 -8.18 3.31 -25.77
N ALA A 43 -8.67 4.52 -26.05
CA ALA A 43 -8.99 5.52 -25.03
C ALA A 43 -10.26 5.08 -24.26
N TRP A 44 -10.03 4.57 -23.05
CA TRP A 44 -11.09 4.16 -22.14
C TRP A 44 -11.59 5.35 -21.29
N SER A 45 -12.88 5.34 -20.91
CA SER A 45 -13.44 6.38 -20.04
C SER A 45 -12.86 6.32 -18.62
N PHE A 46 -12.32 7.44 -18.15
CA PHE A 46 -11.78 7.56 -16.80
C PHE A 46 -12.78 7.16 -15.69
N ALA A 47 -14.09 7.32 -15.94
CA ALA A 47 -15.14 7.03 -14.97
C ALA A 47 -15.10 5.59 -14.44
N SER A 48 -14.87 4.60 -15.30
CA SER A 48 -14.83 3.18 -14.89
C SER A 48 -13.63 2.89 -13.98
N VAL A 49 -12.45 3.39 -14.36
CA VAL A 49 -11.21 3.18 -13.59
C VAL A 49 -11.27 3.94 -12.26
N GLY A 50 -11.79 5.17 -12.27
CA GLY A 50 -11.97 5.97 -11.06
C GLY A 50 -12.93 5.32 -10.07
N LEU A 51 -14.04 4.74 -10.53
CA LEU A 51 -14.98 4.01 -9.69
C LEU A 51 -14.31 2.78 -9.03
N LEU A 52 -13.61 1.97 -9.82
CA LEU A 52 -12.90 0.79 -9.33
C LEU A 52 -11.79 1.14 -8.34
N GLY A 53 -10.99 2.17 -8.63
CA GLY A 53 -9.93 2.66 -7.75
C GLY A 53 -10.46 3.18 -6.42
N THR A 54 -11.60 3.87 -6.45
CA THR A 54 -12.28 4.34 -5.24
C THR A 54 -12.78 3.16 -4.39
N ALA A 55 -13.47 2.20 -5.00
CA ALA A 55 -13.95 1.02 -4.31
C ALA A 55 -12.79 0.20 -3.70
N LEU A 56 -11.70 0.02 -4.45
CA LEU A 56 -10.49 -0.66 -3.98
C LEU A 56 -9.86 0.06 -2.78
N SER A 57 -9.77 1.39 -2.83
CA SER A 57 -9.20 2.21 -1.75
C SER A 57 -9.98 2.04 -0.45
N ILE A 58 -11.31 1.99 -0.52
CA ILE A 58 -12.17 1.75 0.65
C ILE A 58 -11.87 0.37 1.26
N PHE A 59 -11.81 -0.69 0.45
CA PHE A 59 -11.48 -2.02 0.96
C PHE A 59 -10.08 -2.11 1.55
N LEU A 60 -9.10 -1.41 0.97
CA LEU A 60 -7.74 -1.35 1.50
C LEU A 60 -7.70 -0.71 2.90
N VAL A 61 -8.48 0.34 3.13
CA VAL A 61 -8.59 0.99 4.46
C VAL A 61 -9.14 0.01 5.49
N PHE A 62 -10.24 -0.68 5.20
CA PHE A 62 -10.78 -1.69 6.12
C PHE A 62 -9.78 -2.81 6.41
N ARG A 63 -9.09 -3.30 5.38
CA ARG A 63 -8.05 -4.33 5.52
C ARG A 63 -6.89 -3.85 6.41
N ALA A 64 -6.43 -2.62 6.21
CA ALA A 64 -5.36 -2.03 6.99
C ALA A 64 -5.76 -1.86 8.45
N ASN A 65 -6.98 -1.39 8.71
CA ASN A 65 -7.53 -1.23 10.06
C ASN A 65 -7.59 -2.57 10.80
N THR A 66 -8.09 -3.64 10.18
CA THR A 66 -8.12 -4.98 10.80
C THR A 66 -6.71 -5.52 11.07
N SER A 67 -5.77 -5.32 10.15
CA SER A 67 -4.38 -5.76 10.32
C SER A 67 -3.70 -5.02 11.48
N PHE A 68 -3.94 -3.71 11.58
CA PHE A 68 -3.43 -2.88 12.65
C PHE A 68 -4.00 -3.28 14.02
N ALA A 69 -5.32 -3.54 14.09
CA ALA A 69 -5.97 -4.00 15.31
C ALA A 69 -5.36 -5.32 15.83
N ARG A 70 -5.22 -6.33 14.95
CA ARG A 70 -4.60 -7.62 15.31
C ARG A 70 -3.16 -7.48 15.79
N TRP A 71 -2.39 -6.59 15.17
CA TRP A 71 -1.04 -6.31 15.62
C TRP A 71 -1.01 -5.63 17.00
N GLY A 72 -1.95 -4.71 17.25
CA GLY A 72 -2.15 -4.10 18.58
C GLY A 72 -2.50 -5.11 19.66
N GLU A 73 -3.44 -6.02 19.38
CA GLU A 73 -3.81 -7.12 20.28
C GLU A 73 -2.60 -7.99 20.65
N ALA A 74 -1.81 -8.41 19.67
CA ALA A 74 -0.60 -9.20 19.91
C ALA A 74 0.44 -8.45 20.77
N ALA A 75 0.61 -7.14 20.52
CA ALA A 75 1.49 -6.31 21.34
C ALA A 75 1.01 -6.19 22.79
N GLN A 76 -0.30 -6.06 23.01
CA GLN A 76 -0.89 -6.02 24.34
C GLN A 76 -0.75 -7.37 25.06
N THR A 77 -0.96 -8.49 24.37
CA THR A 77 -0.75 -9.83 24.94
C THR A 77 0.70 -10.00 25.39
N TRP A 78 1.67 -9.56 24.58
CA TRP A 78 3.08 -9.63 24.95
C TRP A 78 3.40 -8.75 26.17
N ALA A 79 2.90 -7.52 26.21
CA ALA A 79 3.06 -6.61 27.35
C ALA A 79 2.49 -7.23 28.64
N ASN A 80 1.32 -7.86 28.57
CA ASN A 80 0.71 -8.52 29.72
C ASN A 80 1.58 -9.70 30.22
N ILE A 81 2.18 -10.48 29.31
CA ILE A 81 3.10 -11.58 29.66
C ILE A 81 4.34 -11.03 30.35
N THR A 82 4.95 -9.96 29.82
CA THR A 82 6.16 -9.37 30.42
C THR A 82 5.87 -8.80 31.81
N THR A 83 4.71 -8.16 32.01
CA THR A 83 4.28 -7.67 33.33
C THR A 83 4.03 -8.82 34.29
N ALA A 84 3.33 -9.88 33.85
CA ALA A 84 3.04 -11.03 34.70
C ALA A 84 4.29 -11.81 35.13
N LEU A 85 5.33 -11.83 34.30
CA LEU A 85 6.61 -12.49 34.59
C LEU A 85 7.57 -11.61 35.42
N GLY A 86 7.18 -10.39 35.80
CA GLY A 86 8.00 -9.51 36.62
C GLY A 86 9.19 -8.87 35.89
N PHE A 87 9.23 -8.91 34.55
CA PHE A 87 10.26 -8.22 33.75
C PHE A 87 9.97 -6.71 33.60
N SER A 88 9.14 -6.14 34.47
CA SER A 88 8.65 -4.76 34.41
C SER A 88 9.58 -3.73 35.08
N ASP A 89 10.81 -4.09 35.45
CA ASP A 89 11.76 -3.19 36.08
C ASP A 89 12.83 -2.73 35.08
N GLY A 90 12.70 -1.47 34.62
CA GLY A 90 13.64 -0.76 33.74
C GLY A 90 12.98 0.24 32.81
#